data_AF-A0A6S7HE61-F1
#
_entry.id   AF-A0A6S7HE61-F1
#
_cell.length_a   1.000
_cell.length_b   1.000
_cell.length_c   1.000
_cell.angle_alpha   90.00
_cell.angle_beta   90.00
_cell.angle_gamma   90.00
#
_symmetry.space_group_name_H-M   'P 1'
#
loop_
_entity.id
_entity.type
_entity.pdbx_description
1 polymer ?
#
loop_
_entity_poly.entity_id
_entity_poly.type
_entity_poly.pdbx_seq_one_letter_code
_entity_poly.pdbx_strand_id
1 'polypeptide(L)'
;MTSCGFKSLVSSPCGSSKYQKQASESIILLKCTKDIKGNLKRLNTYDSNLKKETTLILAGTGVFDVDESHLHLTICPCYRDEYAICKRCRILLGKSPSPNTSLTEEQEQTDTFTTELSEEHPTPQHW
;
A
#
# COMPACT_ATOMS: atom_id res chain seq x y z
N MET A 1 2.97 -17.52 -7.34
CA MET A 1 2.40 -16.53 -6.39
C MET A 1 1.36 -15.72 -7.13
N THR A 2 0.15 -15.60 -6.59
CA THR A 2 -0.91 -14.78 -7.19
C THR A 2 -0.56 -13.30 -6.98
N SER A 3 -0.09 -12.62 -8.01
CA SER A 3 0.12 -11.17 -7.99
C SER A 3 -1.19 -10.46 -8.38
N CYS A 4 -1.48 -9.31 -7.79
CA CYS A 4 -2.67 -8.51 -8.12
C CYS A 4 -2.32 -7.02 -8.12
N GLY A 5 -3.07 -6.21 -8.88
CA GLY A 5 -2.83 -4.77 -9.02
C GLY A 5 -2.93 -3.99 -7.71
N PHE A 6 -3.72 -4.50 -6.76
CA PHE A 6 -3.86 -3.93 -5.43
C PHE A 6 -2.55 -3.89 -4.62
N LYS A 7 -1.54 -4.69 -5.01
CA LYS A 7 -0.20 -4.65 -4.40
C LYS A 7 0.46 -3.27 -4.49
N SER A 8 0.11 -2.48 -5.50
CA SER A 8 0.61 -1.11 -5.65
C SER A 8 0.17 -0.18 -4.51
N LEU A 9 -0.93 -0.51 -3.82
CA LEU A 9 -1.50 0.28 -2.74
C LEU A 9 -1.05 -0.19 -1.35
N VAL A 10 -0.40 -1.36 -1.24
CA VAL A 10 -0.10 -2.00 0.05
C VAL A 10 1.26 -2.68 0.11
N SER A 11 1.91 -2.58 1.28
CA SER A 11 3.23 -3.17 1.49
C SER A 11 3.19 -4.68 1.82
N SER A 12 2.05 -5.24 2.25
CA SER A 12 1.91 -6.66 2.61
C SER A 12 1.96 -7.59 1.39
N PRO A 13 2.34 -8.87 1.53
CA PRO A 13 2.41 -9.81 0.39
C PRO A 13 1.02 -10.24 -0.11
N CYS A 14 0.91 -10.54 -1.41
CA CYS A 14 -0.30 -11.14 -1.97
C CYS A 14 -0.46 -12.59 -1.53
N GLY A 15 -1.68 -13.14 -1.62
CA GLY A 15 -1.89 -14.55 -1.37
C GLY A 15 -3.34 -15.01 -1.44
N SER A 16 -3.54 -16.26 -1.05
CA SER A 16 -4.85 -16.88 -0.92
C SER A 16 -5.57 -16.40 0.35
N SER A 17 -6.89 -16.53 0.33
CA SER A 17 -7.73 -16.21 1.47
C SER A 17 -7.45 -17.16 2.64
N LYS A 18 -7.35 -16.62 3.86
CA LYS A 18 -7.23 -17.43 5.09
C LYS A 18 -8.56 -18.11 5.45
N TYR A 19 -9.68 -17.61 4.93
CA TYR A 19 -11.02 -17.99 5.36
C TYR A 19 -11.84 -18.70 4.27
N GLN A 20 -11.62 -18.36 3.01
CA GLN A 20 -12.28 -18.90 1.83
C GLN A 20 -11.27 -19.72 1.05
N LYS A 21 -11.12 -21.00 1.42
CA LYS A 21 -10.18 -21.92 0.76
C LYS A 21 -10.46 -22.11 -0.73
N GLN A 22 -11.68 -21.83 -1.18
CA GLN A 22 -12.09 -21.92 -2.59
C GLN A 22 -11.83 -20.64 -3.38
N ALA A 23 -11.50 -19.53 -2.72
CA ALA A 23 -11.13 -18.28 -3.40
C ALA A 23 -9.63 -18.31 -3.74
N SER A 24 -9.33 -18.72 -4.97
CA SER A 24 -7.96 -18.79 -5.52
C SER A 24 -7.62 -17.66 -6.48
N GLU A 25 -8.63 -17.05 -7.10
CA GLU A 25 -8.46 -16.07 -8.18
C GLU A 25 -8.55 -14.63 -7.69
N SER A 26 -7.75 -13.76 -8.31
CA SER A 26 -7.87 -12.31 -8.12
C SER A 26 -8.99 -11.77 -9.00
N ILE A 27 -9.81 -10.87 -8.46
CA ILE A 27 -10.92 -10.25 -9.19
C ILE A 27 -10.71 -8.75 -9.28
N ILE A 28 -11.37 -8.08 -10.22
CA ILE A 28 -11.35 -6.62 -10.31
C ILE A 28 -12.14 -6.02 -9.14
N LEU A 29 -11.64 -4.94 -8.54
CA LEU A 29 -12.27 -4.24 -7.41
C LEU A 29 -13.70 -3.80 -7.70
N LEU A 30 -14.01 -3.37 -8.92
CA LEU A 30 -15.37 -3.05 -9.34
C LEU A 30 -16.36 -4.23 -9.20
N LYS A 31 -15.86 -5.47 -9.28
CA LYS A 31 -16.67 -6.70 -9.13
C LYS A 31 -16.83 -7.12 -7.66
N CYS A 32 -16.27 -6.39 -6.71
CA CYS A 32 -16.47 -6.62 -5.28
C CYS A 32 -17.87 -6.17 -4.84
N THR A 33 -18.76 -7.13 -4.60
CA THR A 33 -20.20 -6.92 -4.30
C THR A 33 -20.63 -7.43 -2.93
N LYS A 34 -19.70 -7.73 -2.03
CA LYS A 34 -20.03 -8.24 -0.69
C LYS A 34 -20.77 -7.19 0.13
N ASP A 35 -21.81 -7.62 0.85
CA ASP A 35 -22.52 -6.73 1.76
C ASP A 35 -21.62 -6.31 2.94
N ILE A 36 -21.50 -4.99 3.12
CA ILE A 36 -20.69 -4.36 4.17
C ILE A 36 -21.52 -3.79 5.33
N LYS A 37 -22.86 -3.90 5.32
CA LYS A 37 -23.71 -3.36 6.40
C LYS A 37 -23.29 -3.87 7.79
N GLY A 38 -22.99 -5.16 7.87
CA GLY A 38 -22.49 -5.77 9.10
C GLY A 38 -21.12 -5.24 9.53
N ASN A 39 -20.31 -4.77 8.58
CA ASN A 39 -18.98 -4.23 8.82
C ASN A 39 -19.08 -2.79 9.32
N LEU A 40 -19.86 -1.95 8.66
CA LEU A 40 -20.12 -0.56 9.07
C LEU A 40 -20.69 -0.48 10.48
N LYS A 41 -21.67 -1.36 10.79
CA LYS A 41 -22.25 -1.46 12.14
C LYS A 41 -21.19 -1.78 13.20
N ARG A 42 -20.20 -2.60 12.87
CA ARG A 42 -19.13 -2.99 13.82
C ARG A 42 -18.08 -1.92 13.99
N LEU A 43 -17.76 -1.19 12.93
CA LEU A 43 -16.84 -0.06 12.98
C LEU A 43 -17.49 1.21 13.56
N ASN A 44 -18.79 1.18 13.86
CA ASN A 44 -19.56 2.33 14.31
C ASN A 44 -19.40 3.55 13.38
N THR A 45 -19.28 3.29 12.08
CA THR A 45 -19.05 4.31 11.05
C THR A 45 -20.32 4.49 10.25
N TYR A 46 -20.76 5.74 10.13
CA TYR A 46 -21.99 6.13 9.43
C TYR A 46 -21.69 7.01 8.21
N ASP A 47 -20.53 6.81 7.59
CA ASP A 47 -20.16 7.55 6.40
C ASP A 47 -21.08 7.16 5.22
N SER A 48 -21.78 8.15 4.68
CA SER A 48 -22.69 8.00 3.56
C SER A 48 -21.99 7.60 2.24
N ASN A 49 -20.67 7.76 2.17
CA ASN A 49 -19.83 7.39 1.03
C ASN A 49 -19.37 5.93 1.10
N LEU A 50 -19.30 5.33 2.29
CA LEU A 50 -18.91 3.93 2.49
C LEU A 50 -20.09 2.97 2.28
N LYS A 51 -20.65 2.94 1.06
CA LYS A 51 -21.81 2.09 0.72
C LYS A 51 -21.42 0.78 0.02
N LYS A 52 -20.21 0.67 -0.52
CA LYS A 52 -19.77 -0.47 -1.34
C LYS A 52 -18.55 -1.16 -0.74
N GLU A 53 -18.40 -2.44 -1.04
CA GLU A 53 -17.22 -3.22 -0.65
C GLU A 53 -15.92 -2.54 -1.14
N THR A 54 -15.91 -2.08 -2.39
CA THR A 54 -14.77 -1.41 -3.01
C THR A 54 -14.32 -0.16 -2.24
N THR A 55 -15.27 0.71 -1.87
CA THR A 55 -14.97 1.94 -1.11
C THR A 55 -14.42 1.62 0.28
N LEU A 56 -14.94 0.57 0.92
CA LEU A 56 -14.43 0.14 2.23
C LEU A 56 -13.00 -0.40 2.14
N ILE A 57 -12.73 -1.21 1.11
CA ILE A 57 -11.39 -1.76 0.85
C ILE A 57 -10.37 -0.64 0.61
N LEU A 58 -10.70 0.32 -0.27
CA LEU A 58 -9.81 1.44 -0.60
C LEU A 58 -9.60 2.38 0.60
N ALA A 59 -10.65 2.67 1.36
CA ALA A 59 -10.52 3.43 2.61
C ALA A 59 -9.61 2.72 3.62
N GLY A 60 -9.64 1.38 3.67
CA GLY A 60 -8.71 0.57 4.48
C GLY A 60 -7.25 0.70 4.07
N THR A 61 -6.97 1.21 2.87
CA THR A 61 -5.62 1.53 2.37
C THR A 61 -5.27 3.02 2.44
N GLY A 62 -6.18 3.86 2.96
CA GLY A 62 -6.01 5.31 3.02
C GLY A 62 -6.37 6.06 1.73
N VAL A 63 -6.99 5.39 0.76
CA VAL A 63 -7.47 6.01 -0.50
C VAL A 63 -8.93 6.43 -0.30
N PHE A 64 -9.16 7.75 -0.21
CA PHE A 64 -10.50 8.33 -0.01
C PHE A 64 -11.06 8.95 -1.29
N ASP A 65 -10.19 9.50 -2.15
CA ASP A 65 -10.56 10.00 -3.47
C ASP A 65 -10.44 8.86 -4.50
N VAL A 66 -11.58 8.27 -4.87
CA VAL A 66 -11.62 7.06 -5.70
C VAL A 66 -11.76 7.40 -7.18
N ASP A 67 -10.65 7.30 -7.90
CA ASP A 67 -10.62 7.37 -9.37
C ASP A 67 -11.00 6.06 -10.08
N GLU A 68 -11.31 6.13 -11.37
CA GLU A 68 -11.59 4.96 -12.21
C GLU A 68 -10.42 3.97 -12.27
N SER A 69 -9.18 4.46 -12.20
CA SER A 69 -7.97 3.62 -12.19
C SER A 69 -7.98 2.64 -11.00
N HIS A 70 -8.37 3.11 -9.82
CA HIS A 70 -8.48 2.30 -8.62
C HIS A 70 -9.52 1.19 -8.78
N LEU A 71 -10.67 1.49 -9.39
CA LEU A 71 -11.77 0.53 -9.57
C LEU A 71 -11.39 -0.66 -10.46
N HIS A 72 -10.43 -0.47 -11.37
CA HIS A 72 -9.96 -1.49 -12.30
C HIS A 72 -8.80 -2.34 -11.76
N LEU A 73 -8.26 -2.02 -10.58
CA LEU A 73 -7.23 -2.83 -9.96
C LEU A 73 -7.77 -4.21 -9.60
N THR A 74 -6.95 -5.24 -9.81
CA THR A 74 -7.26 -6.60 -9.35
C THR A 74 -6.88 -6.74 -7.89
N ILE A 75 -7.71 -7.40 -7.10
CA ILE A 75 -7.49 -7.71 -5.69
C ILE A 75 -7.46 -9.21 -5.46
N CYS A 76 -6.42 -9.68 -4.77
CA CYS A 76 -6.30 -11.09 -4.39
C CYS A 76 -7.21 -11.44 -3.19
N PRO A 77 -7.54 -12.72 -3.01
CA PRO A 77 -8.37 -13.16 -1.89
C PRO A 77 -7.80 -12.81 -0.50
N CYS A 78 -6.47 -12.78 -0.32
CA CYS A 78 -5.85 -12.36 0.94
C CYS A 78 -6.16 -10.88 1.27
N TYR A 79 -5.92 -9.96 0.33
CA TYR A 79 -6.20 -8.55 0.56
C TYR A 79 -7.69 -8.27 0.70
N ARG A 80 -8.53 -8.96 -0.06
CA ARG A 80 -9.98 -8.82 0.09
C ARG A 80 -10.42 -9.21 1.50
N ASP A 81 -9.83 -10.22 2.13
CA ASP A 81 -10.15 -10.55 3.51
C ASP A 81 -9.63 -9.54 4.54
N GLU A 82 -8.41 -9.05 4.31
CA GLU A 82 -7.71 -8.11 5.19
C GLU A 82 -8.39 -6.74 5.20
N TYR A 83 -8.69 -6.20 4.01
CA TYR A 83 -9.18 -4.84 3.83
C TYR A 83 -10.71 -4.75 3.65
N ALA A 84 -11.41 -5.81 3.21
CA ALA A 84 -12.88 -5.81 3.17
C ALA A 84 -13.51 -6.20 4.53
N ILE A 85 -12.71 -6.26 5.60
CA ILE A 85 -13.10 -6.60 6.97
C ILE A 85 -13.84 -7.93 7.01
N CYS A 86 -13.09 -9.03 7.06
CA CYS A 86 -13.67 -10.35 7.24
C CYS A 86 -14.41 -10.44 8.59
N LYS A 87 -15.64 -10.99 8.59
CA LYS A 87 -16.58 -11.06 9.73
C LYS A 87 -16.05 -11.72 11.02
N ARG A 88 -14.80 -12.19 11.06
CA ARG A 88 -14.15 -12.82 12.22
C ARG A 88 -12.85 -12.13 12.69
N CYS A 89 -12.34 -11.13 11.97
CA CYS A 89 -11.10 -10.44 12.33
C CYS A 89 -11.34 -9.31 13.36
N ARG A 90 -11.69 -9.67 14.59
CA ARG A 90 -11.69 -8.71 15.73
C ARG A 90 -10.28 -8.39 16.23
N ILE A 91 -9.22 -8.99 15.67
CA ILE A 91 -7.91 -9.06 16.33
C ILE A 91 -6.86 -8.11 15.75
N LEU A 92 -7.02 -7.56 14.53
CA LEU A 92 -5.91 -6.84 13.86
C LEU A 92 -6.23 -5.44 13.36
N LEU A 93 -7.20 -4.72 13.94
CA LEU A 93 -7.08 -3.26 13.94
C LEU A 93 -6.08 -2.89 15.04
N GLY A 94 -4.80 -3.14 14.75
CA GLY A 94 -3.72 -2.49 15.46
C GLY A 94 -3.96 -0.98 15.42
N LYS A 95 -3.67 -0.33 16.55
CA LYS A 95 -3.78 1.11 16.76
C LYS A 95 -3.44 1.87 15.47
N SER A 96 -4.39 2.66 14.97
CA SER A 96 -4.10 3.72 14.01
C SER A 96 -2.85 4.47 14.47
N PRO A 97 -1.87 4.77 13.61
CA PRO A 97 -0.86 5.74 13.99
C PRO A 97 -1.57 7.05 14.31
N SER A 98 -1.33 7.56 15.52
CA SER A 98 -1.74 8.90 15.94
C SER A 98 -1.12 9.92 15.00
N PRO A 99 -1.80 11.03 14.67
CA PRO A 99 -1.28 12.07 13.79
C PRO A 99 -0.27 12.95 14.55
N ASN A 100 0.86 12.36 14.94
CA ASN A 100 1.93 13.05 15.66
C ASN A 100 3.27 12.44 15.25
N THR A 101 3.63 12.56 13.99
CA THR A 101 5.03 12.43 13.59
C THR A 101 5.33 13.61 12.70
N SER A 102 5.92 14.62 13.35
CA SER A 102 6.48 15.80 12.71
C SER A 102 7.37 15.37 11.55
N LEU A 103 7.04 15.84 10.36
CA LEU A 103 7.92 15.86 9.22
C LEU A 103 9.22 16.57 9.64
N THR A 104 10.33 15.84 9.64
CA THR A 104 11.65 16.45 9.53
C THR A 104 11.97 16.42 8.04
N GLU A 105 11.63 17.51 7.37
CA GLU A 105 12.26 17.90 6.11
C GLU A 105 13.72 18.28 6.41
N GLU A 106 14.65 17.75 5.62
CA GLU A 106 15.86 18.40 5.09
C GLU A 106 16.61 17.29 4.30
N GLN A 107 16.26 17.10 3.04
CA GLN A 107 16.95 17.66 1.86
C GLN A 107 18.42 17.22 1.72
N GLU A 108 18.57 16.14 0.95
CA GLU A 108 19.54 15.92 -0.13
C GLU A 108 20.57 17.02 -0.39
N GLN A 109 21.86 16.66 -0.28
CA GLN A 109 22.91 17.30 -1.07
C GLN A 109 24.02 16.30 -1.39
N THR A 110 23.92 15.72 -2.59
CA THR A 110 25.00 15.14 -3.36
C THR A 110 25.86 16.26 -3.95
N ASP A 111 27.17 16.26 -3.67
CA ASP A 111 28.23 16.54 -4.65
C ASP A 111 29.60 16.53 -3.95
N THR A 112 30.32 15.40 -4.05
CA THR A 112 31.76 15.37 -3.76
C THR A 112 32.49 15.05 -5.05
N PHE A 113 32.90 16.13 -5.70
CA PHE A 113 33.74 16.18 -6.88
C PHE A 113 35.07 15.46 -6.60
N THR A 114 35.32 14.38 -7.33
CA THR A 114 36.60 13.67 -7.31
C THR A 114 37.55 14.41 -8.24
N THR A 115 38.57 15.09 -7.70
CA THR A 115 39.70 15.60 -8.49
C THR A 115 40.90 14.71 -8.23
N GLU A 116 41.09 13.73 -9.12
CA GLU A 116 42.41 13.14 -9.38
C GLU A 116 43.14 14.08 -10.34
N LEU A 117 44.29 14.63 -9.93
CA LEU A 117 45.29 15.10 -10.89
C LEU A 117 46.70 14.93 -10.31
N SER A 118 47.53 14.37 -11.15
CA SER A 118 48.73 13.59 -10.87
C SER A 118 49.93 14.38 -10.33
N GLU A 119 50.72 13.69 -9.51
CA GLU A 119 52.14 13.95 -9.27
C GLU A 119 52.92 13.67 -10.57
N GLU A 120 53.69 14.63 -11.10
CA GLU A 120 54.92 14.37 -11.87
C GLU A 120 55.87 15.58 -11.79
N HIS A 121 56.99 15.44 -11.09
CA HIS A 121 58.29 16.05 -11.41
C HIS A 121 59.36 15.36 -10.55
N PRO A 122 60.42 14.81 -11.17
CA PRO A 122 61.66 15.58 -11.20
C PRO A 122 62.41 15.53 -12.53
N THR A 123 63.02 16.67 -12.86
CA THR A 123 64.02 16.89 -13.92
C THR A 123 65.28 16.05 -13.65
N PRO A 124 65.94 15.53 -14.70
CA PRO A 124 67.30 16.04 -14.95
C PRO A 124 67.68 16.06 -16.45
N GLN A 125 68.24 17.17 -16.93
CA GLN A 125 69.20 17.13 -18.03
C GLN A 125 70.36 18.09 -17.76
N HIS A 126 71.56 17.52 -17.96
CA HIS A 126 72.87 18.14 -18.08
C HIS A 126 72.86 19.50 -18.80
N TRP A 127 73.78 20.40 -18.42
CA TRP A 127 75.04 20.69 -19.13
C TRP A 127 76.06 21.22 -18.12
#